data_AF-A0A2M8N6D1-F1
#
_entry.id   AF-A0A2M8N6D1-F1
#
_cell.length_a   1.000
_cell.length_b   1.000
_cell.length_c   1.000
_cell.angle_alpha   90.00
_cell.angle_beta   90.00
_cell.angle_gamma   90.00
#
_symmetry.space_group_name_H-M   'P 1'
#
loop_
_entity.id
_entity.type
_entity.pdbx_description
1 polymer ?
#
loop_
_entity_poly.entity_id
_entity_poly.type
_entity_poly.pdbx_seq_one_letter_code
_entity_poly.pdbx_strand_id
1 'polypeptide(L)'
;YTAKLAGTERGVTEPQATFSACFGAPFMPLHPTVYAELLEKKIKEHGSNVWLINTGWQGQPGTDESKRMKLAYTRRMVNAALDGDLDDVAYHEEPFFGLMIPESVPDIPDDILNPANAWADKAAYEAKAKQLAEMFKKNFEQFKDRASEAILSGGPKV
;
A
#
# COMPACT_ATOMS: atom_id res chain seq x y z
N TYR A 1 -5.92 -3.72 0.08
CA TYR A 1 -6.40 -2.57 0.88
C TYR A 1 -6.59 -1.39 -0.05
N THR A 2 -7.66 -0.63 0.11
CA THR A 2 -7.91 0.65 -0.58
C THR A 2 -8.84 1.51 0.28
N ALA A 3 -9.02 2.78 -0.07
CA ALA A 3 -10.03 3.62 0.55
C ALA A 3 -11.31 3.61 -0.30
N LYS A 4 -12.47 3.47 0.35
CA LYS A 4 -13.74 3.90 -0.26
C LYS A 4 -13.74 5.42 -0.31
N LEU A 5 -13.82 5.97 -1.50
CA LEU A 5 -13.92 7.42 -1.70
C LEU A 5 -15.35 7.89 -1.36
N ALA A 6 -15.46 9.10 -0.81
CA ALA A 6 -16.76 9.74 -0.64
C ALA A 6 -17.46 9.85 -2.01
N GLY A 7 -18.72 9.41 -2.09
CA GLY A 7 -19.55 9.48 -3.30
C GLY A 7 -19.61 8.23 -4.19
N THR A 8 -18.85 7.16 -3.93
CA THR A 8 -18.98 5.91 -4.69
C THR A 8 -20.05 4.96 -4.14
N GLU A 9 -20.51 5.17 -2.90
CA GLU A 9 -21.61 4.44 -2.25
C GLU A 9 -22.48 5.41 -1.43
N ARG A 10 -23.80 5.19 -1.37
CA ARG A 10 -24.72 6.04 -0.58
C ARG A 10 -24.30 6.04 0.90
N GLY A 11 -23.99 7.20 1.46
CA GLY A 11 -23.75 7.41 2.89
C GLY A 11 -22.28 7.48 3.33
N VAL A 12 -21.32 7.40 2.41
CA VAL A 12 -19.89 7.56 2.73
C VAL A 12 -19.50 9.04 2.69
N THR A 13 -19.36 9.67 3.85
CA THR A 13 -18.96 11.09 4.00
C THR A 13 -17.46 11.28 4.26
N GLU A 14 -16.77 10.23 4.70
CA GLU A 14 -15.32 10.23 4.96
C GLU A 14 -14.65 9.01 4.31
N PRO A 15 -13.39 9.09 3.88
CA PRO A 15 -12.67 7.95 3.33
C PRO A 15 -12.59 6.80 4.35
N GLN A 16 -13.24 5.67 4.03
CA GLN A 16 -13.22 4.48 4.88
C GLN A 16 -12.23 3.45 4.35
N ALA A 17 -11.37 2.95 5.25
CA ALA A 17 -10.51 1.81 4.95
C ALA A 17 -11.36 0.61 4.49
N THR A 18 -11.06 0.07 3.33
CA THR A 18 -11.76 -1.08 2.74
C THR A 18 -10.75 -2.13 2.30
N PHE A 19 -11.01 -3.37 2.68
CA PHE A 19 -10.22 -4.52 2.28
C PHE A 19 -11.01 -5.31 1.23
N SER A 20 -10.72 -5.07 -0.04
CA SER A 20 -11.21 -5.88 -1.15
C SER A 20 -10.11 -6.86 -1.54
N ALA A 21 -10.32 -8.14 -1.25
CA ALA A 21 -9.42 -9.22 -1.66
C ALA A 21 -9.16 -9.16 -3.17
N CYS A 22 -7.91 -9.34 -3.58
CA CYS A 22 -7.48 -9.27 -4.99
C CYS A 22 -7.86 -7.96 -5.71
N PHE A 23 -8.17 -6.89 -4.96
CA PHE A 23 -8.74 -5.64 -5.48
C PHE A 23 -10.07 -5.81 -6.26
N GLY A 24 -10.75 -6.95 -6.10
CA GLY A 24 -11.91 -7.32 -6.92
C GLY A 24 -12.82 -8.37 -6.25
N ALA A 25 -12.86 -8.41 -4.91
CA ALA A 25 -13.53 -9.46 -4.13
C ALA A 25 -14.93 -9.86 -4.62
N PRO A 26 -15.84 -8.93 -5.02
CA PRO A 26 -17.17 -9.30 -5.52
C PRO A 26 -17.17 -10.16 -6.79
N PHE A 27 -16.04 -10.23 -7.50
CA PHE A 27 -15.90 -10.94 -8.78
C PHE A 27 -15.04 -12.21 -8.67
N MET A 28 -14.62 -12.59 -7.46
CA MET A 28 -13.73 -13.73 -7.24
C MET A 28 -14.54 -14.99 -6.89
N PRO A 29 -14.70 -15.97 -7.81
CA PRO A 29 -15.47 -17.18 -7.52
C PRO A 29 -14.76 -18.18 -6.60
N LEU A 30 -13.44 -18.11 -6.47
CA LEU A 30 -12.65 -18.99 -5.60
C LEU A 30 -12.18 -18.25 -4.34
N HIS A 31 -11.62 -19.00 -3.40
CA HIS A 31 -11.00 -18.41 -2.22
C HIS A 31 -9.82 -17.50 -2.60
N PRO A 32 -9.64 -16.32 -1.98
CA PRO A 32 -8.58 -15.37 -2.33
C PRO A 32 -7.15 -15.95 -2.35
N THR A 33 -6.85 -16.93 -1.51
CA THR A 33 -5.52 -17.55 -1.44
C THR A 33 -5.15 -18.29 -2.73
N VAL A 34 -6.13 -18.84 -3.46
CA VAL A 34 -5.90 -19.48 -4.77
C VAL A 34 -5.33 -18.48 -5.78
N TYR A 35 -5.87 -17.26 -5.79
CA TYR A 35 -5.40 -16.21 -6.68
C TYR A 35 -4.06 -15.64 -6.23
N ALA A 36 -3.82 -15.54 -4.93
CA ALA A 36 -2.54 -15.11 -4.38
C ALA A 36 -1.40 -16.07 -4.78
N GLU A 37 -1.61 -17.38 -4.63
CA GLU A 37 -0.64 -18.41 -5.02
C GLU A 37 -0.41 -18.43 -6.54
N LEU A 38 -1.46 -18.24 -7.34
CA LEU A 38 -1.32 -18.13 -8.79
C LEU A 38 -0.48 -16.91 -9.20
N LEU A 39 -0.72 -15.77 -8.54
CA LEU A 39 0.05 -14.55 -8.77
C LEU A 39 1.51 -14.75 -8.35
N GLU A 40 1.77 -15.32 -7.17
CA GLU A 40 3.12 -15.66 -6.70
C GLU A 40 3.86 -16.52 -7.72
N LYS A 41 3.21 -17.60 -8.20
CA LYS A 41 3.79 -18.47 -9.23
C LYS A 41 4.15 -17.69 -10.48
N LYS A 42 3.25 -16.81 -10.96
CA LYS A 42 3.46 -16.02 -12.18
C LYS A 42 4.57 -14.99 -12.03
N ILE A 43 4.66 -14.34 -10.87
CA ILE A 43 5.76 -13.43 -10.55
C ILE A 43 7.10 -14.18 -10.61
N LYS A 44 7.20 -15.33 -9.95
CA LYS A 44 8.43 -16.16 -9.93
C LYS A 44 8.81 -16.69 -11.31
N GLU A 45 7.82 -17.16 -12.07
CA GLU A 45 8.02 -17.70 -13.43
C GLU A 45 8.57 -16.64 -14.40
N HIS A 46 8.16 -15.39 -14.24
CA HIS A 46 8.49 -14.31 -15.18
C HIS A 46 9.48 -13.29 -14.63
N GLY A 47 9.96 -13.46 -13.39
CA GLY A 47 10.88 -12.50 -12.75
C GLY A 47 10.30 -11.09 -12.64
N SER A 48 8.99 -10.96 -12.42
CA SER A 48 8.32 -9.66 -12.44
C SER A 48 8.55 -8.86 -11.14
N ASN A 49 8.82 -7.56 -11.28
CA ASN A 49 8.85 -6.64 -10.14
C ASN A 49 7.43 -6.22 -9.75
N VAL A 50 7.17 -6.08 -8.44
CA VAL A 50 5.86 -5.67 -7.91
C VAL A 50 6.00 -4.37 -7.13
N TRP A 51 5.20 -3.38 -7.50
CA TRP A 51 5.22 -2.04 -6.91
C TRP A 51 3.90 -1.74 -6.19
N LEU A 52 3.99 -1.11 -5.02
CA LEU A 52 2.84 -0.58 -4.28
C LEU A 52 2.87 0.95 -4.33
N ILE A 53 1.89 1.56 -5.01
CA ILE A 53 1.83 3.02 -5.19
C ILE A 53 0.60 3.58 -4.46
N ASN A 54 0.84 4.50 -3.52
CA ASN A 54 -0.25 5.23 -2.86
C ASN A 54 -0.78 6.35 -3.76
N THR A 55 -1.97 6.15 -4.34
CA THR A 55 -2.70 7.17 -5.12
C THR A 55 -3.74 7.93 -4.29
N GLY A 56 -3.75 7.71 -2.98
CA GLY A 56 -4.64 8.30 -2.00
C GLY A 56 -4.06 9.58 -1.40
N TRP A 57 -4.09 9.67 -0.07
CA TRP A 57 -3.65 10.85 0.68
C TRP A 57 -2.35 10.59 1.44
N GLN A 58 -1.66 11.68 1.75
CA GLN A 58 -0.55 11.78 2.68
C GLN A 58 -0.88 12.83 3.76
N GLY A 59 -0.18 12.76 4.88
CA GLY A 59 -0.43 13.60 6.05
C GLY A 59 -1.59 13.10 6.92
N GLN A 60 -1.89 13.84 7.99
CA GLN A 60 -2.91 13.46 8.95
C GLN A 60 -4.32 13.55 8.33
N PRO A 61 -5.10 12.44 8.27
CA PRO A 61 -6.43 12.46 7.68
C PRO A 61 -7.36 13.47 8.37
N GLY A 62 -8.13 14.22 7.57
CA GLY A 62 -9.13 15.18 8.07
C GLY A 62 -8.56 16.53 8.53
N THR A 63 -7.26 16.77 8.38
CA THR A 63 -6.61 18.06 8.68
C THR A 63 -6.14 18.75 7.39
N ASP A 64 -5.69 20.00 7.51
CA ASP A 64 -5.10 20.77 6.40
C ASP A 64 -3.75 20.18 5.92
N GLU A 65 -3.14 19.26 6.69
CA GLU A 65 -1.97 18.49 6.29
C GLU A 65 -2.35 17.35 5.31
N SER A 66 -3.61 16.90 5.31
CA SER A 66 -4.10 15.84 4.43
C SER A 66 -4.12 16.30 2.97
N LYS A 67 -3.10 15.91 2.22
CA LYS A 67 -2.99 16.24 0.80
C LYS A 67 -3.06 14.98 -0.04
N ARG A 68 -3.92 15.01 -1.05
CA ARG A 68 -3.98 13.93 -2.04
C ARG A 68 -2.67 13.91 -2.83
N MET A 69 -2.13 12.71 -3.09
CA MET A 69 -0.95 12.55 -3.92
C MET A 69 -1.17 13.23 -5.27
N LYS A 70 -0.23 14.10 -5.67
CA LYS A 70 -0.33 14.80 -6.96
C LYS A 70 -0.30 13.78 -8.09
N LEU A 71 -1.23 13.89 -9.02
CA LEU A 71 -1.30 12.99 -10.18
C LEU A 71 0.00 12.98 -10.99
N ALA A 72 0.68 14.12 -11.10
CA ALA A 72 1.98 14.21 -11.77
C ALA A 72 3.03 13.31 -11.10
N TYR A 73 3.07 13.27 -9.77
CA TYR A 73 4.01 12.42 -9.02
C TYR A 73 3.66 10.94 -9.17
N THR A 74 2.38 10.57 -9.05
CA THR A 74 1.94 9.18 -9.30
C THR A 74 2.33 8.71 -10.70
N ARG A 75 2.10 9.55 -11.73
CA ARG A 75 2.51 9.22 -13.11
C ARG A 75 4.03 9.06 -13.22
N ARG A 76 4.80 9.95 -12.58
CA ARG A 76 6.26 9.86 -12.59
C ARG A 76 6.77 8.59 -11.90
N MET A 77 6.19 8.19 -10.77
CA MET A 77 6.52 6.93 -10.09
C MET A 77 6.21 5.71 -10.95
N VAL A 78 5.06 5.70 -11.65
CA VAL A 78 4.71 4.62 -12.57
C VAL A 78 5.73 4.54 -13.71
N ASN A 79 6.07 5.68 -14.33
CA ASN A 79 7.09 5.70 -15.38
C ASN A 79 8.46 5.23 -14.85
N ALA A 80 8.87 5.68 -13.65
CA ALA A 80 10.13 5.26 -13.04
C ALA A 80 10.21 3.73 -12.89
N ALA A 81 9.12 3.11 -12.44
CA ALA A 81 9.02 1.66 -12.31
C ALA A 81 9.03 0.91 -13.66
N LEU A 82 8.53 1.54 -14.73
CA LEU A 82 8.50 0.94 -16.07
C LEU A 82 9.81 1.13 -16.83
N ASP A 83 10.48 2.27 -16.62
CA ASP A 83 11.70 2.67 -17.31
C ASP A 83 12.96 2.02 -16.68
N GLY A 84 12.82 1.39 -15.50
CA GLY A 84 13.92 0.79 -14.75
C GLY A 84 14.69 1.79 -13.87
N ASP A 85 14.19 3.03 -13.75
CA ASP A 85 14.82 4.08 -12.94
C ASP A 85 14.95 3.70 -11.45
N LEU A 86 14.16 2.72 -10.99
CA LEU A 86 14.12 2.27 -9.61
C LEU A 86 14.96 1.00 -9.36
N ASP A 87 15.59 0.43 -10.39
CA ASP A 87 16.32 -0.84 -10.27
C ASP A 87 17.62 -0.68 -9.46
N ASP A 88 18.25 0.49 -9.52
CA ASP A 88 19.59 0.76 -8.94
C ASP A 88 19.60 2.03 -8.05
N VAL A 89 18.57 2.18 -7.21
CA VAL A 89 18.50 3.26 -6.20
C VAL A 89 18.65 2.72 -4.78
N ALA A 90 19.02 3.61 -3.85
CA ALA A 90 18.99 3.28 -2.43
C ALA A 90 17.55 3.13 -1.95
N TYR A 91 17.33 2.19 -1.03
CA TYR A 91 16.06 1.95 -0.39
C TYR A 91 16.24 1.93 1.12
N HIS A 92 15.21 2.38 1.83
CA HIS A 92 15.07 2.14 3.26
C HIS A 92 13.83 1.28 3.52
N GLU A 93 13.93 0.42 4.52
CA GLU A 93 12.80 -0.37 4.99
C GLU A 93 11.99 0.44 6.01
N GLU A 94 10.69 0.62 5.78
CA GLU A 94 9.83 1.24 6.79
C GLU A 94 9.41 0.22 7.88
N PRO A 95 9.27 0.65 9.15
CA PRO A 95 9.26 -0.27 10.28
C PRO A 95 7.92 -0.99 10.53
N PHE A 96 6.82 -0.59 9.90
CA PHE A 96 5.47 -1.07 10.23
C PHE A 96 5.00 -2.20 9.33
N PHE A 97 5.19 -2.08 8.01
CA PHE A 97 4.82 -3.08 7.01
C PHE A 97 6.04 -3.79 6.40
N GLY A 98 7.27 -3.31 6.66
CA GLY A 98 8.46 -3.85 6.01
C GLY A 98 8.57 -3.48 4.53
N LEU A 99 7.92 -2.40 4.10
CA LEU A 99 7.99 -1.97 2.71
C LEU A 99 9.36 -1.32 2.43
N MET A 100 9.97 -1.71 1.31
CA MET A 100 11.15 -1.05 0.78
C MET A 100 10.71 0.22 0.03
N ILE A 101 11.09 1.38 0.54
CA ILE A 101 10.76 2.69 -0.03
C ILE A 101 12.02 3.25 -0.69
N PRO A 102 11.98 3.65 -1.98
CA PRO A 102 13.13 4.26 -2.64
C PRO A 102 13.46 5.59 -1.97
N GLU A 103 14.75 5.87 -1.78
CA GLU A 103 15.21 7.13 -1.19
C GLU A 103 15.10 8.31 -2.17
N SER A 104 15.05 8.02 -3.48
CA SER A 104 14.84 9.04 -4.51
C SER A 104 14.06 8.49 -5.70
N VAL A 105 13.31 9.36 -6.36
CA VAL A 105 12.68 9.12 -7.66
C VAL A 105 12.87 10.38 -8.48
N PRO A 106 13.43 10.32 -9.70
CA PRO A 106 13.72 11.55 -10.43
C PRO A 106 12.45 12.39 -10.66
N ASP A 107 12.60 13.71 -10.63
CA ASP A 107 11.51 14.69 -10.77
C ASP A 107 10.43 14.67 -9.67
N ILE A 108 10.66 13.94 -8.58
CA ILE A 108 9.82 13.94 -7.38
C ILE A 108 10.67 14.42 -6.20
N PRO A 109 10.21 15.38 -5.39
CA PRO A 109 10.91 15.74 -4.16
C PRO A 109 10.99 14.52 -3.22
N ASP A 110 12.18 14.22 -2.72
CA ASP A 110 12.42 13.05 -1.85
C ASP A 110 11.58 13.09 -0.57
N ASP A 111 11.19 14.28 -0.09
CA ASP A 111 10.36 14.43 1.10
C ASP A 111 8.98 13.76 0.97
N ILE A 112 8.47 13.63 -0.26
CA ILE A 112 7.18 13.02 -0.58
C ILE A 112 7.23 11.49 -0.47
N LEU A 113 8.41 10.90 -0.65
CA LEU A 113 8.59 9.44 -0.73
C LEU A 113 8.41 8.79 0.65
N ASN A 114 8.93 9.42 1.70
CA ASN A 114 8.73 8.96 3.06
C ASN A 114 7.40 9.51 3.63
N PRO A 115 6.38 8.65 3.85
CA PRO A 115 5.06 9.10 4.30
C PRO A 115 5.08 9.78 5.67
N ALA A 116 6.07 9.49 6.53
CA ALA A 116 6.21 10.15 7.82
C ALA A 116 6.46 11.65 7.67
N ASN A 117 7.13 12.09 6.60
CA ASN A 117 7.48 13.50 6.37
C ASN A 117 6.25 14.39 6.16
N ALA A 118 5.15 13.83 5.66
CA ALA A 118 3.90 14.55 5.46
C ALA A 118 3.13 14.85 6.76
N TRP A 119 3.59 14.36 7.91
CA TRP A 119 2.97 14.60 9.23
C TRP A 119 3.84 15.55 10.06
N ALA A 120 3.23 16.57 10.66
CA ALA A 120 3.92 17.43 11.62
C ALA A 120 4.26 16.65 12.92
N ASP A 121 3.30 15.88 13.43
CA ASP A 121 3.49 15.01 14.59
C ASP A 121 3.87 13.58 14.16
N LYS A 122 5.14 13.20 14.37
CA LYS A 122 5.65 11.86 14.03
C LYS A 122 5.09 10.77 14.93
N ALA A 123 4.73 11.09 16.18
CA ALA A 123 4.10 10.12 17.07
C ALA A 123 2.65 9.83 16.64
N ALA A 124 1.95 10.85 16.15
CA ALA A 124 0.63 10.66 15.54
C ALA A 124 0.69 9.79 14.27
N TYR A 125 1.71 10.00 13.41
CA TYR A 125 1.97 9.13 12.26
C TYR A 125 2.22 7.67 12.70
N GLU A 126 3.12 7.46 13.68
CA GLU A 126 3.44 6.13 14.19
C GLU A 126 2.20 5.42 14.76
N ALA A 127 1.41 6.11 15.57
CA ALA A 127 0.16 5.57 16.10
C ALA A 127 -0.81 5.19 14.98
N LYS A 128 -0.89 5.99 13.92
CA LYS A 128 -1.76 5.72 12.76
C LYS A 128 -1.25 4.53 11.93
N ALA A 129 0.06 4.42 11.73
CA ALA A 129 0.67 3.31 11.02
C ALA A 129 0.43 1.97 11.76
N LYS A 130 0.63 1.95 13.08
CA LYS A 130 0.33 0.80 13.94
C LYS A 130 -1.16 0.44 13.91
N GLN A 131 -2.05 1.44 13.99
CA GLN A 131 -3.49 1.21 13.87
C GLN A 131 -3.83 0.54 12.53
N LEU A 132 -3.24 1.00 11.43
CA LEU A 132 -3.47 0.43 10.12
C LEU A 132 -2.92 -1.01 10.02
N ALA A 133 -1.71 -1.26 10.54
CA ALA A 133 -1.12 -2.60 10.59
C ALA A 133 -2.04 -3.60 11.32
N GLU A 134 -2.60 -3.21 12.47
CA GLU A 134 -3.56 -4.03 13.21
C GLU A 134 -4.86 -4.28 12.41
N MET A 135 -5.34 -3.29 11.64
CA MET A 135 -6.47 -3.49 10.74
C MET A 135 -6.16 -4.52 9.64
N PHE A 136 -4.94 -4.51 9.09
CA PHE A 136 -4.48 -5.51 8.13
C PHE A 136 -4.45 -6.91 8.74
N LYS A 137 -3.82 -7.07 9.92
CA LYS A 137 -3.78 -8.35 10.66
C LYS A 137 -5.18 -8.89 10.92
N LYS A 138 -6.04 -8.06 11.53
CA LYS A 138 -7.43 -8.43 11.84
C LYS A 138 -8.21 -8.83 10.59
N ASN A 139 -8.05 -8.08 9.49
CA ASN A 139 -8.69 -8.43 8.23
C ASN A 139 -8.15 -9.76 7.68
N PHE A 140 -6.86 -10.04 7.84
CA PHE A 140 -6.24 -11.25 7.30
C PHE A 140 -6.65 -12.54 8.04
N GLU A 141 -7.11 -12.46 9.30
CA GLU A 141 -7.61 -13.62 10.07
C GLU A 141 -8.57 -14.51 9.26
N GLN A 142 -9.45 -13.91 8.47
CA GLN A 142 -10.45 -14.63 7.67
C GLN A 142 -9.85 -15.52 6.56
N PHE A 143 -8.56 -15.36 6.24
CA PHE A 143 -7.86 -16.12 5.19
C PHE A 143 -6.81 -17.09 5.73
N LYS A 144 -6.48 -17.02 7.04
CA LYS A 144 -5.32 -17.71 7.63
C LYS A 144 -5.35 -19.22 7.45
N ASP A 145 -6.51 -19.84 7.58
CA ASP A 145 -6.67 -21.30 7.50
C ASP A 145 -6.27 -21.89 6.13
N ARG A 146 -6.17 -21.04 5.10
CA ARG A 146 -5.81 -21.45 3.72
C ARG A 146 -4.61 -20.68 3.18
N ALA A 147 -3.94 -19.89 4.01
CA ALA A 147 -2.76 -19.12 3.60
C ALA A 147 -1.50 -19.97 3.75
N SER A 148 -0.63 -19.94 2.75
CA SER A 148 0.70 -20.54 2.85
C SER A 148 1.58 -19.74 3.82
N GLU A 149 2.66 -20.34 4.31
CA GLU A 149 3.65 -19.66 5.16
C GLU A 149 4.25 -18.42 4.45
N ALA A 150 4.50 -18.53 3.14
CA ALA A 150 4.95 -17.40 2.33
C ALA A 150 3.95 -16.24 2.36
N ILE A 151 2.66 -16.50 2.21
CA ILE A 151 1.62 -15.46 2.29
C ILE A 151 1.55 -14.88 3.71
N LEU A 152 1.62 -15.72 4.75
CA LEU A 152 1.59 -15.28 6.14
C LEU A 152 2.79 -14.38 6.49
N SER A 153 3.97 -14.66 5.93
CA SER A 153 5.19 -13.87 6.15
C SER A 153 5.15 -12.47 5.52
N GLY A 154 4.25 -12.23 4.56
CA GLY A 154 4.09 -10.93 3.90
C GLY A 154 3.21 -9.93 4.66
N GLY A 155 2.83 -10.23 5.90
CA GLY A 155 2.03 -9.35 6.75
C GLY A 155 2.84 -8.20 7.37
N PRO A 156 2.16 -7.25 8.05
CA PRO A 156 2.82 -6.18 8.79
C PRO A 156 3.76 -6.71 9.90
N LYS A 157 4.82 -5.95 10.21
CA LYS A 157 5.87 -6.30 11.19
C LYS A 157 5.54 -5.95 12.64
N VAL A 158 4.68 -4.96 12.85
CA VAL A 158 4.21 -4.52 14.18
C VAL A 158 2.93 -5.20 14.53
#